data_AF-A0A3S3PZL0-F1
#
_entry.id   AF-A0A3S3PZL0-F1
#
_cell.length_a   1.000
_cell.length_b   1.000
_cell.length_c   1.000
_cell.angle_alpha   90.00
_cell.angle_beta   90.00
_cell.angle_gamma   90.00
#
_symmetry.space_group_name_H-M   'P 1'
#
loop_
_entity.id
_entity.type
_entity.pdbx_description
1 polymer ?
#
loop_
_entity_poly.entity_id
_entity_poly.type
_entity_poly.pdbx_seq_one_letter_code
_entity_poly.pdbx_strand_id
1 'polypeptide(L)' 'DVHPLPRIDDTLDKLAGSKFFSSIDLASGYFQVEIEEADKEKTAFVTPDGHYEFN' A
#
# COMPACT_ATOMS: atom_id res chain seq x y z
N ASP A 1 -7.20 6.72 11.44
CA ASP A 1 -6.92 5.53 12.25
C ASP A 1 -5.46 5.16 12.08
N VAL A 2 -4.76 4.76 13.13
CA VAL A 2 -3.35 4.37 13.02
C VAL A 2 -3.33 2.85 13.02
N HIS A 3 -2.95 2.23 11.91
CA HIS A 3 -2.67 0.80 11.89
C HIS A 3 -1.24 0.58 12.39
N PRO A 4 -1.03 0.17 13.66
CA PRO A 4 0.32 0.00 14.18
C PRO A 4 0.99 -1.17 13.46
N LEU A 5 2.07 -0.87 12.75
CA LEU A 5 2.90 -1.91 12.18
C LEU A 5 3.70 -2.58 13.30
N PRO A 6 3.77 -3.93 13.33
CA PRO A 6 4.59 -4.63 14.31
C PRO A 6 6.07 -4.30 14.12
N ARG A 7 6.88 -4.52 15.17
CA ARG A 7 8.33 -4.39 15.01
C ARG A 7 8.84 -5.45 14.04
N ILE A 8 9.92 -5.13 13.35
CA ILE A 8 10.54 -6.08 12.42
C ILE A 8 11.03 -7.33 13.17
N ASP A 9 11.56 -7.17 14.38
CA ASP A 9 12.04 -8.26 15.24
C ASP A 9 10.92 -9.27 15.52
N ASP A 10 9.75 -8.79 15.98
CA ASP A 10 8.58 -9.63 16.27
C ASP A 10 8.08 -10.41 15.04
N THR A 11 8.31 -9.86 13.85
CA THR A 11 7.90 -10.48 12.58
C THR A 11 8.90 -11.55 12.17
N LEU A 12 10.20 -11.31 12.35
CA LEU A 12 11.27 -12.26 12.06
C LEU A 12 11.26 -13.45 13.03
N ASP A 13 10.96 -13.21 14.31
CA ASP A 13 10.85 -14.27 15.32
C ASP A 13 9.77 -15.30 14.95
N LYS A 14 8.66 -14.86 14.34
CA LYS A 14 7.60 -15.77 13.86
C LYS A 14 8.03 -16.64 12.69
N LEU A 15 9.04 -16.22 11.94
CA LEU A 15 9.58 -16.95 10.79
C LEU A 15 10.64 -17.98 11.21
N ALA A 16 11.13 -17.92 12.46
CA ALA A 16 12.15 -18.82 12.97
C ALA A 16 11.73 -20.30 12.87
N GLY A 17 12.66 -21.15 12.44
CA GLY A 17 12.42 -22.59 12.27
C GLY A 17 11.75 -23.00 10.95
N SER A 18 11.30 -22.03 10.13
CA SER A 18 10.78 -22.30 8.78
C SER A 18 11.92 -22.69 7.82
N LYS A 19 11.64 -23.66 6.94
CA LYS A 19 12.63 -24.19 5.99
C LYS A 19 12.52 -23.61 4.58
N PHE A 20 11.36 -23.03 4.26
CA PHE A 20 11.05 -22.48 2.95
C PHE A 20 10.32 -21.15 3.12
N PHE A 21 10.66 -20.20 2.25
CA PHE A 21 10.07 -18.88 2.22
C PHE A 21 9.64 -18.55 0.80
N SER A 22 8.51 -17.87 0.67
CA SER A 22 8.07 -17.24 -0.56
C SER A 22 7.76 -15.77 -0.27
N SER A 23 7.95 -14.93 -1.27
CA SER A 23 7.57 -13.52 -1.22
C SER A 23 6.58 -13.25 -2.33
N ILE A 24 5.60 -12.39 -2.05
CA ILE A 24 4.63 -11.90 -3.03
C ILE A 24 4.79 -10.39 -3.06
N ASP A 25 5.00 -9.84 -4.26
CA ASP A 25 5.03 -8.39 -4.46
C ASP A 25 3.62 -7.87 -4.72
N LEU A 26 3.19 -6.89 -3.91
CA LEU A 26 1.90 -6.22 -4.02
C LEU A 26 2.07 -4.73 -4.37
N ALA A 27 3.10 -4.36 -5.12
CA ALA A 27 3.30 -2.97 -5.55
C ALA A 27 2.06 -2.40 -6.27
N SER A 28 1.40 -3.19 -7.13
CA SER A 28 0.15 -2.78 -7.78
C SER A 28 -1.07 -2.75 -6.85
N GLY A 29 -0.93 -3.20 -5.61
CA GLY A 29 -2.00 -3.22 -4.61
C GLY A 29 -2.50 -1.83 -4.23
N TYR A 30 -1.67 -0.78 -4.36
CA TYR A 30 -2.10 0.61 -4.12
C TYR A 30 -3.25 1.04 -5.04
N PHE A 31 -3.37 0.46 -6.24
CA PHE A 31 -4.41 0.80 -7.20
C PHE A 31 -5.67 -0.07 -7.08
N GLN A 32 -5.67 -1.07 -6.19
CA GLN A 32 -6.81 -1.97 -6.00
C GLN A 32 -7.76 -1.49 -4.91
N VAL A 33 -7.31 -0.56 -4.06
CA VAL A 33 -8.12 0.04 -3.00
C VAL A 33 -8.64 1.37 -3.52
N GLU A 34 -9.97 1.50 -3.57
CA GLU A 34 -10.64 2.72 -4.02
C GLU A 34 -10.43 3.87 -3.03
N ILE A 35 -10.36 5.09 -3.57
CA ILE A 35 -10.34 6.32 -2.76
C ILE A 35 -11.78 6.73 -2.47
N GLU A 36 -12.03 7.17 -1.23
CA GLU A 36 -13.33 7.72 -0.85
C GLU A 36 -13.70 8.88 -1.78
N GLU A 37 -14.95 8.91 -2.27
CA GLU A 37 -15.38 9.86 -3.30
C GLU A 37 -15.14 11.32 -2.89
N ALA A 38 -15.30 11.64 -1.61
CA ALA A 38 -15.07 12.99 -1.07
C ALA A 38 -13.57 13.40 -1.00
N ASP A 39 -12.65 12.45 -1.18
CA ASP A 39 -11.20 12.67 -1.06
C ASP A 39 -10.45 12.58 -2.40
N LYS A 40 -11.10 12.15 -3.49
CA LYS A 40 -10.47 11.99 -4.83
C LYS A 40 -9.78 13.26 -5.32
N GLU A 41 -10.48 14.38 -5.19
CA GLU A 41 -9.99 15.72 -5.56
C GLU A 41 -8.67 16.11 -4.87
N LYS A 42 -8.38 15.55 -3.68
CA LYS A 42 -7.15 15.82 -2.93
C LYS A 42 -5.93 15.12 -3.52
N THR A 43 -6.16 14.13 -4.39
CA THR A 43 -5.11 13.34 -5.04
C THR A 43 -4.75 13.86 -6.43
N ALA A 44 -5.28 15.01 -6.81
CA ALA A 44 -5.15 15.53 -8.15
C ALA A 44 -3.71 15.96 -8.51
N PHE A 45 -3.34 15.73 -9.77
CA PHE A 45 -2.05 16.11 -10.34
C PHE A 45 -2.21 16.65 -11.76
N VAL A 46 -1.28 17.52 -12.16
CA VAL A 46 -1.30 18.19 -13.48
C VAL A 46 -0.18 17.65 -14.35
N THR A 47 -0.52 17.32 -15.59
CA THR A 47 0.43 17.11 -16.68
C THR A 47 0.27 18.24 -17.71
N PRO A 48 1.21 18.40 -18.68
CA PRO A 48 1.00 19.33 -19.78
C PRO A 48 -0.29 19.07 -20.59
N ASP A 49 -0.79 17.84 -20.56
CA ASP A 49 -1.93 17.37 -21.34
C ASP A 49 -3.26 17.42 -20.55
N GLY A 50 -3.23 17.69 -19.24
CA GLY A 50 -4.46 17.80 -18.47
C GLY A 50 -4.31 17.72 -16.96
N HIS A 51 -5.47 17.63 -16.31
CA HIS A 51 -5.62 17.47 -14.87
C HIS A 51 -6.28 16.12 -14.59
N TYR A 52 -5.70 15.37 -13.66
CA TYR A 52 -6.10 14.00 -13.34
C TYR A 52 -6.18 13.82 -11.83
N GLU A 53 -6.93 12.83 -11.39
CA GLU A 53 -7.01 12.38 -10.00
C GLU A 53 -7.06 10.85 -9.96
N PHE A 54 -6.78 10.28 -8.80
CA PHE A 54 -6.91 8.83 -8.60
C PHE A 54 -8.38 8.48 -8.31
N ASN A 55 -8.77 7.29 -8.78
CA ASN A 55 -10.09 6.69 -8.52
C ASN A 55 -10.15 5.99 -7.17
#